data_AF-A0A1I2G7T3-F1
#
_entry.id   AF-A0A1I2G7T3-F1
#
_cell.length_a   1.000
_cell.length_b   1.000
_cell.length_c   1.000
_cell.angle_alpha   90.00
_cell.angle_beta   90.00
_cell.angle_gamma   90.00
#
_symmetry.space_group_name_H-M   'P 1'
#
loop_
_entity.id
_entity.type
_entity.pdbx_description
1 polymer ?
#
loop_
_entity_poly.entity_id
_entity_poly.type
_entity_poly.pdbx_seq_one_letter_code
_entity_poly.pdbx_strand_id
1 'polypeptide(L)'
;MLQQATALLYFKRCGKARKIIHQLKYKGQSDLAYQMGFMLGLTIKQSHIFEVPDFIVPVPGSASKIRSRGYNQCTYIANGVADAANSHVREDLLKTGKSKSTQTRKGRYARYLNVKDGFISKAEENQEFSILIVDDVVTTGATLESCARTLQERGFSRISIAALAWTS
;
A
#
# COMPACT_ATOMS: atom_id res chain seq x y z
N MET A 1 -16.09 -3.12 -4.92
CA MET A 1 -15.34 -3.84 -5.99
C MET A 1 -14.10 -3.01 -6.28
N LEU A 2 -12.91 -3.61 -6.48
CA LEU A 2 -11.71 -2.85 -6.84
C LEU A 2 -11.91 -2.22 -8.21
N GLN A 3 -11.64 -0.92 -8.34
CA GLN A 3 -11.83 -0.22 -9.60
C GLN A 3 -10.63 -0.46 -10.52
N GLN A 4 -9.41 -0.13 -10.05
CA GLN A 4 -8.22 -0.13 -10.89
C GLN A 4 -6.95 -0.48 -10.09
N ALA A 5 -5.95 -0.98 -10.80
CA ALA A 5 -4.66 -1.37 -10.25
C ALA A 5 -3.52 -0.93 -11.16
N THR A 6 -2.48 -0.33 -10.60
CA THR A 6 -1.27 0.06 -11.34
C THR A 6 0.00 -0.25 -10.56
N ALA A 7 1.09 -0.51 -11.28
CA ALA A 7 2.42 -0.60 -10.71
C ALA A 7 3.40 0.16 -11.60
N LEU A 8 4.24 1.01 -11.01
CA LEU A 8 5.21 1.80 -11.77
C LEU A 8 6.25 0.92 -12.48
N LEU A 9 6.63 -0.20 -11.87
CA LEU A 9 7.67 -1.10 -12.36
C LEU A 9 7.18 -2.55 -12.39
N TYR A 10 7.44 -3.26 -13.49
CA TYR A 10 7.32 -4.72 -13.56
C TYR A 10 8.68 -5.37 -13.33
N PHE A 11 8.75 -6.36 -12.42
CA PHE A 11 9.99 -7.05 -12.06
C PHE A 11 9.96 -8.54 -12.41
N LYS A 12 11.05 -9.00 -13.03
CA LYS A 12 11.43 -10.42 -13.19
C LYS A 12 12.72 -10.66 -12.43
N ARG A 13 12.85 -11.81 -11.75
CA ARG A 13 13.85 -12.18 -10.71
C ARG A 13 15.35 -11.87 -10.98
N CYS A 14 15.76 -11.47 -12.18
CA CYS A 14 17.15 -11.21 -12.55
C CYS A 14 17.29 -9.85 -13.27
N GLY A 15 17.78 -8.79 -12.60
CA GLY A 15 18.05 -7.50 -13.25
C GLY A 15 18.48 -6.35 -12.34
N LYS A 16 18.94 -5.24 -12.95
CA LYS A 16 19.41 -3.99 -12.30
C LYS A 16 18.38 -3.37 -11.33
N ALA A 17 17.09 -3.61 -11.56
CA ALA A 17 15.98 -3.20 -10.70
C ALA A 17 16.00 -3.80 -9.28
N ARG A 18 16.61 -4.98 -9.06
CA ARG A 18 16.82 -5.53 -7.72
C ARG A 18 17.74 -4.64 -6.88
N LYS A 19 18.75 -4.01 -7.50
CA LYS A 19 19.64 -3.08 -6.80
C LYS A 19 18.88 -1.82 -6.36
N ILE A 20 17.95 -1.32 -7.18
CA ILE A 20 17.11 -0.16 -6.84
C ILE A 20 16.15 -0.50 -5.69
N ILE A 21 15.45 -1.64 -5.72
CA ILE A 21 14.60 -2.08 -4.59
C ILE A 21 15.40 -2.41 -3.34
N HIS A 22 16.61 -2.98 -3.49
CA HIS A 22 17.50 -3.21 -2.36
C HIS A 22 18.01 -1.89 -1.78
N GLN A 23 18.36 -0.90 -2.61
CA GLN A 23 18.73 0.44 -2.16
C GLN A 23 17.55 1.18 -1.52
N LEU A 24 16.32 1.02 -2.04
CA LEU A 24 15.09 1.51 -1.41
C LEU A 24 14.89 0.92 0.01
N LYS A 25 15.35 -0.31 0.25
CA LYS A 25 15.17 -1.02 1.53
C LYS A 25 16.27 -0.77 2.57
N TYR A 26 17.36 -0.06 2.24
CA TYR A 26 18.48 0.19 3.15
C TYR A 26 19.05 1.63 3.03
N LYS A 27 19.30 2.29 4.18
CA LYS A 27 19.89 3.64 4.36
C LYS A 27 18.96 4.88 4.36
N GLY A 28 17.78 4.80 4.98
CA GLY A 28 17.04 6.03 5.35
C GLY A 28 16.59 6.91 4.18
N GLN A 29 16.33 6.31 3.00
CA GLN A 29 15.95 7.04 1.79
C GLN A 29 14.44 7.33 1.73
N SER A 30 13.89 7.95 2.76
CA SER A 30 12.56 8.57 2.73
C SER A 30 12.37 9.43 1.47
N ASP A 31 13.43 10.15 1.09
CA ASP A 31 13.41 11.07 -0.04
C ASP A 31 13.28 10.34 -1.37
N LEU A 32 13.94 9.18 -1.54
CA LEU A 32 13.75 8.37 -2.74
C LEU A 32 12.34 7.78 -2.81
N ALA A 33 11.82 7.30 -1.67
CA ALA A 33 10.45 6.79 -1.61
C ALA A 33 9.43 7.88 -1.99
N TYR A 34 9.64 9.10 -1.49
CA TYR A 34 8.85 10.27 -1.87
C TYR A 34 8.98 10.60 -3.37
N GLN A 35 10.19 10.70 -3.92
CA GLN A 35 10.41 10.99 -5.34
C GLN A 35 9.76 9.94 -6.25
N MET A 36 9.86 8.66 -5.89
CA MET A 36 9.19 7.59 -6.63
C MET A 36 7.67 7.65 -6.50
N GLY A 37 7.16 8.00 -5.32
CA GLY A 37 5.75 8.33 -5.13
C GLY A 37 5.29 9.48 -6.00
N PHE A 38 6.08 10.55 -6.11
CA PHE A 38 5.78 11.70 -6.95
C PHE A 38 5.67 11.33 -8.43
N MET A 39 6.62 10.53 -8.94
CA MET A 39 6.54 10.01 -10.32
C MET A 39 5.30 9.14 -10.54
N LEU A 40 4.94 8.30 -9.56
CA LEU A 40 3.71 7.50 -9.61
C LEU A 40 2.46 8.39 -9.61
N GLY A 41 2.41 9.43 -8.79
CA GLY A 41 1.30 10.39 -8.75
C GLY A 41 1.14 11.18 -10.05
N LEU A 42 2.25 11.57 -10.70
CA LEU A 42 2.20 12.17 -12.05
C LEU A 42 1.60 11.20 -13.08
N THR A 43 2.02 9.94 -13.03
CA THR A 43 1.47 8.88 -13.90
C THR A 43 -0.03 8.70 -13.70
N ILE A 44 -0.48 8.71 -12.45
CA ILE A 44 -1.91 8.62 -12.11
C ILE A 44 -2.67 9.82 -12.64
N LYS A 45 -2.17 11.05 -12.39
CA LYS A 45 -2.81 12.30 -12.82
C LYS A 45 -2.92 12.44 -14.33
N GLN A 46 -1.95 11.90 -15.07
CA GLN A 46 -1.93 11.92 -16.53
C GLN A 46 -2.69 10.75 -17.17
N SER A 47 -3.12 9.77 -16.37
CA SER A 47 -3.84 8.62 -16.86
C SER A 47 -5.27 8.97 -17.25
N HIS A 48 -5.74 8.48 -18.38
CA HIS A 48 -7.17 8.50 -18.73
C HIS A 48 -7.96 7.38 -18.05
N ILE A 49 -7.26 6.46 -17.40
CA ILE A 49 -7.85 5.33 -16.72
C ILE A 49 -8.14 5.73 -15.27
N PHE A 50 -7.16 6.31 -14.57
CA PHE A 50 -7.33 6.70 -13.17
C PHE A 50 -7.97 8.08 -13.03
N GLU A 51 -9.03 8.13 -12.22
CA GLU A 51 -9.46 9.38 -11.59
C GLU A 51 -8.48 9.75 -10.47
N VAL A 52 -8.27 11.05 -10.27
CA VAL A 52 -7.50 11.53 -9.12
C VAL A 52 -8.26 11.16 -7.84
N PRO A 53 -7.68 10.37 -6.93
CA PRO A 53 -8.35 9.93 -5.72
C PRO A 53 -8.48 11.09 -4.73
N ASP A 54 -9.53 11.09 -3.92
CA ASP A 54 -9.71 12.03 -2.81
C ASP A 54 -8.67 11.77 -1.71
N PHE A 55 -8.43 10.49 -1.40
CA PHE A 55 -7.48 10.07 -0.38
C PHE A 55 -6.46 9.05 -0.86
N ILE A 56 -5.20 9.25 -0.44
CA ILE A 56 -4.12 8.28 -0.56
C ILE A 56 -3.92 7.59 0.78
N VAL A 57 -4.04 6.27 0.81
CA VAL A 57 -3.91 5.47 2.03
C VAL A 57 -2.67 4.59 1.92
N PRO A 58 -1.59 4.87 2.68
CA PRO A 58 -0.42 3.99 2.66
C PRO A 58 -0.74 2.66 3.35
N VAL A 59 -0.24 1.55 2.80
CA VAL A 59 -0.30 0.27 3.50
C VAL A 59 0.43 0.38 4.85
N PRO A 60 -0.22 0.01 5.97
CA PRO A 60 0.41 0.09 7.28
C PRO A 60 1.57 -0.90 7.40
N GLY A 61 2.75 -0.39 7.73
CA GLY A 61 3.90 -1.24 8.07
C GLY A 61 3.69 -2.00 9.38
N SER A 62 4.22 -3.22 9.48
CA SER A 62 4.20 -3.93 10.77
C SER A 62 5.09 -3.22 11.79
N ALA A 63 4.70 -3.26 13.07
CA ALA A 63 5.44 -2.57 14.14
C ALA A 63 6.92 -2.97 14.21
N SER A 64 7.26 -4.23 13.88
CA SER A 64 8.66 -4.69 13.79
C SER A 64 9.43 -4.02 12.65
N LYS A 65 8.81 -3.90 11.46
CA LYS A 65 9.42 -3.23 10.31
C LYS A 65 9.59 -1.73 10.56
N ILE A 66 8.56 -1.07 11.12
CA ILE A 66 8.63 0.36 11.46
C ILE A 66 9.75 0.58 12.50
N ARG A 67 9.84 -0.22 13.56
CA ARG A 67 10.92 -0.10 14.57
C ARG A 67 12.30 -0.30 13.96
N SER A 68 12.47 -1.29 13.08
CA SER A 68 13.76 -1.54 12.41
C SER A 68 14.19 -0.42 11.47
N ARG A 69 13.23 0.30 10.87
CA ARG A 69 13.50 1.30 9.82
C ARG A 69 13.38 2.73 10.33
N GLY A 70 12.73 2.96 11.47
CA GLY A 70 12.36 4.27 12.00
C GLY A 70 11.11 4.87 11.37
N TYR A 71 10.60 4.29 10.27
CA TYR A 71 9.48 4.83 9.50
C TYR A 71 8.75 3.79 8.66
N ASN A 72 7.51 4.13 8.24
CA ASN A 72 6.76 3.39 7.23
C ASN A 72 7.09 3.92 5.83
N GLN A 73 7.71 3.10 4.98
CA GLN A 73 8.10 3.50 3.61
C GLN A 73 6.89 3.90 2.78
N CYS A 74 5.77 3.18 2.94
CA CYS A 74 4.56 3.45 2.16
C CYS A 74 3.98 4.84 2.43
N THR A 75 4.18 5.38 3.64
CA THR A 75 3.80 6.76 3.99
C THR A 75 4.52 7.79 3.11
N TYR A 76 5.84 7.64 2.91
CA TYR A 76 6.59 8.58 2.06
C TYR A 76 6.19 8.47 0.58
N ILE A 77 5.93 7.25 0.11
CA ILE A 77 5.41 7.03 -1.24
C ILE A 77 4.06 7.72 -1.39
N ALA A 78 3.16 7.54 -0.42
CA ALA A 78 1.83 8.16 -0.41
C ALA A 78 1.92 9.69 -0.42
N ASN A 79 2.83 10.29 0.35
CA ASN A 79 3.05 11.75 0.34
C ASN A 79 3.48 12.24 -1.06
N GLY A 80 4.44 11.56 -1.70
CA GLY A 80 4.83 11.91 -3.06
C GLY A 80 3.68 11.81 -4.06
N VAL A 81 2.89 10.73 -3.97
CA VAL A 81 1.71 10.55 -4.82
C VAL A 81 0.70 11.68 -4.61
N ALA A 82 0.40 12.02 -3.36
CA ALA A 82 -0.55 13.06 -2.99
C ALA A 82 -0.13 14.44 -3.53
N ASP A 83 1.14 14.79 -3.37
CA ASP A 83 1.69 16.08 -3.83
C ASP A 83 1.63 16.21 -5.36
N ALA A 84 1.93 15.14 -6.10
CA ALA A 84 1.84 15.16 -7.56
C ALA A 84 0.38 15.15 -8.08
N ALA A 85 -0.48 14.38 -7.42
CA ALA A 85 -1.87 14.18 -7.83
C ALA A 85 -2.82 15.28 -7.33
N ASN A 86 -2.38 16.15 -6.41
CA ASN A 86 -3.23 17.08 -5.65
C ASN A 86 -4.30 16.34 -4.81
N SER A 87 -3.86 15.37 -4.02
CA SER A 87 -4.71 14.54 -3.15
C SER A 87 -4.28 14.66 -1.67
N HIS A 88 -4.94 13.93 -0.75
CA HIS A 88 -4.63 13.99 0.68
C HIS A 88 -4.25 12.62 1.25
N VAL A 89 -3.17 12.57 2.03
CA VAL A 89 -2.75 11.32 2.69
C VAL A 89 -3.56 11.09 3.97
N ARG A 90 -4.06 9.87 4.13
CA ARG A 90 -4.85 9.44 5.29
C ARG A 90 -4.31 8.15 5.90
N GLU A 91 -3.32 8.29 6.78
CA GLU A 91 -2.70 7.16 7.50
C GLU A 91 -3.60 6.55 8.59
N ASP A 92 -4.61 7.28 9.01
CA ASP A 92 -5.52 6.90 10.09
C ASP A 92 -6.61 5.91 9.65
N LEU A 93 -6.89 5.83 8.33
CA LEU A 93 -7.91 4.97 7.75
C LEU A 93 -7.58 3.47 7.84
N LEU A 94 -6.30 3.11 7.88
CA LEU A 94 -5.85 1.73 8.04
C LEU A 94 -4.77 1.63 9.11
N LYS A 95 -4.89 0.63 9.99
CA LYS A 95 -3.87 0.31 10.98
C LYS A 95 -3.63 -1.19 11.01
N THR A 96 -2.41 -1.62 11.33
CA THR A 96 -2.15 -3.05 11.55
C THR A 96 -2.90 -3.51 12.81
N GLY A 97 -3.67 -4.59 12.69
CA GLY A 97 -4.31 -5.27 13.81
C GLY A 97 -3.28 -5.91 14.74
N LYS A 98 -3.65 -6.11 16.02
CA LYS A 98 -2.81 -6.87 16.94
C LYS A 98 -2.76 -8.33 16.48
N SER A 99 -1.57 -8.87 16.23
CA SER A 99 -1.40 -10.30 16.01
C SER A 99 -1.86 -11.03 17.28
N LYS A 100 -2.99 -11.73 17.22
CA LYS A 100 -3.34 -12.72 18.25
C LYS A 100 -2.32 -13.84 18.11
N SER A 101 -1.34 -13.86 19.00
CA SER A 101 -0.40 -14.97 19.15
C SER A 101 -1.17 -16.20 19.60
N THR A 102 -1.64 -17.02 18.66
CA THR A 102 -1.96 -18.41 18.95
C THR A 102 -0.82 -19.28 18.43
N GLN A 103 0.03 -19.69 19.38
CA GLN A 103 0.79 -20.93 19.29
C GLN A 103 -0.14 -22.02 18.74
N THR A 104 0.10 -22.52 17.54
CA THR A 104 -0.03 -23.95 17.16
C THR A 104 0.15 -24.13 15.65
N ARG A 105 1.31 -24.67 15.28
CA ARG A 105 1.52 -25.72 14.27
C ARG A 105 0.34 -26.01 13.31
N LYS A 106 0.01 -25.12 12.37
CA LYS A 106 -1.01 -25.40 11.34
C LYS A 106 -0.61 -24.83 9.96
N GLY A 107 -0.83 -25.67 8.94
CA GLY A 107 -0.22 -25.59 7.61
C GLY A 107 -0.67 -24.42 6.71
N ARG A 108 -0.33 -24.55 5.41
CA ARG A 108 -0.48 -23.53 4.35
C ARG A 108 -1.85 -22.82 4.31
N TYR A 109 -2.92 -23.51 4.73
CA TYR A 109 -4.29 -22.98 4.81
C TYR A 109 -4.53 -22.04 6.01
N ALA A 110 -3.92 -22.29 7.16
CA ALA A 110 -4.04 -21.41 8.33
C ALA A 110 -3.28 -20.07 8.13
N ARG A 111 -2.22 -20.07 7.30
CA ARG A 111 -1.55 -18.84 6.86
C ARG A 111 -2.46 -17.99 5.97
N TYR A 112 -3.28 -18.60 5.13
CA TYR A 112 -4.25 -17.87 4.30
C TYR A 112 -5.33 -17.20 5.16
N LEU A 113 -5.78 -17.86 6.24
CA LEU A 113 -6.75 -17.30 7.18
C LEU A 113 -6.16 -16.23 8.11
N ASN A 114 -4.92 -16.36 8.56
CA ASN A 114 -4.28 -15.35 9.41
C ASN A 114 -3.98 -14.03 8.69
N VAL A 115 -3.97 -14.02 7.35
CA VAL A 115 -3.83 -12.79 6.55
C VAL A 115 -5.16 -12.02 6.46
N LYS A 116 -6.30 -12.69 6.69
CA LYS A 116 -7.62 -12.06 6.57
C LYS A 116 -7.87 -10.96 7.60
N ASP A 117 -7.24 -11.01 8.77
CA ASP A 117 -7.49 -10.08 9.90
C ASP A 117 -6.27 -9.21 10.27
N GLY A 118 -5.41 -8.90 9.29
CA GLY A 118 -4.17 -8.15 9.54
C GLY A 118 -4.35 -6.64 9.73
N PHE A 119 -5.48 -6.07 9.29
CA PHE A 119 -5.72 -4.63 9.31
C PHE A 119 -7.07 -4.29 9.94
N ILE A 120 -7.13 -3.11 10.54
CA ILE A 120 -8.33 -2.54 11.11
C ILE A 120 -8.51 -1.12 10.59
N SER A 121 -9.77 -0.73 10.39
CA SER A 121 -10.17 0.64 10.14
C SER A 121 -11.21 1.04 11.19
N LYS A 122 -11.08 2.26 11.72
CA LYS A 122 -12.07 2.90 12.60
C LYS A 122 -12.81 4.05 11.91
N ALA A 123 -12.58 4.21 10.61
CA ALA A 123 -13.17 5.29 9.87
C ALA A 123 -14.67 5.07 9.71
N GLU A 124 -15.44 6.12 9.95
CA GLU A 124 -16.85 6.24 9.62
C GLU A 124 -16.95 7.43 8.67
N GLU A 125 -16.67 7.20 7.39
CA GLU A 125 -16.69 8.24 6.36
C GLU A 125 -17.74 7.94 5.30
N ASN A 126 -18.12 8.98 4.55
CA ASN A 126 -19.06 8.86 3.45
C ASN A 126 -18.50 7.96 2.34
N GLN A 127 -19.39 7.13 1.80
CA GLN A 127 -19.07 6.12 0.78
C GLN A 127 -18.66 6.70 -0.58
N GLU A 128 -18.70 8.02 -0.73
CA GLU A 128 -18.50 8.76 -1.97
C GLU A 128 -17.02 9.02 -2.28
N PHE A 129 -16.16 9.03 -1.25
CA PHE A 129 -14.73 9.28 -1.42
C PHE A 129 -14.02 8.14 -2.14
N SER A 130 -13.20 8.52 -3.11
CA SER A 130 -12.31 7.65 -3.86
C SER A 130 -10.97 7.50 -3.12
N ILE A 131 -10.55 6.24 -2.94
CA ILE A 131 -9.34 5.88 -2.21
C ILE A 131 -8.34 5.22 -3.15
N LEU A 132 -7.07 5.64 -3.04
CA LEU A 132 -5.95 4.90 -3.59
C LEU A 132 -5.09 4.30 -2.46
N ILE A 133 -5.02 2.97 -2.41
CA ILE A 133 -4.12 2.27 -1.48
C ILE A 133 -2.73 2.15 -2.12
N VAL A 134 -1.69 2.55 -1.40
CA VAL A 134 -0.31 2.58 -1.92
C VAL A 134 0.62 1.64 -1.15
N ASP A 135 1.35 0.78 -1.87
CA ASP A 135 2.35 -0.14 -1.31
C ASP A 135 3.72 -0.01 -2.00
N ASP A 136 4.78 -0.55 -1.37
CA ASP A 136 6.12 -0.54 -1.96
C ASP A 136 6.24 -1.57 -3.10
N VAL A 137 5.97 -2.84 -2.81
CA VAL A 137 6.14 -3.95 -3.76
C VAL A 137 5.00 -4.95 -3.63
N VAL A 138 4.27 -5.15 -4.72
CA VAL A 138 3.25 -6.19 -4.82
C VAL A 138 3.90 -7.51 -5.22
N THR A 139 3.56 -8.56 -4.47
CA THR A 139 3.93 -9.95 -4.80
C THR A 139 2.67 -10.72 -5.20
N THR A 140 1.96 -11.27 -4.23
CA THR A 140 0.70 -12.02 -4.43
C THR A 140 -0.54 -11.12 -4.42
N GLY A 141 -0.40 -9.84 -4.08
CA GLY A 141 -1.54 -8.92 -3.90
C GLY A 141 -2.31 -9.11 -2.59
N ALA A 142 -2.02 -10.14 -1.79
CA ALA A 142 -2.80 -10.47 -0.59
C ALA A 142 -2.87 -9.34 0.45
N THR A 143 -1.80 -8.54 0.58
CA THR A 143 -1.76 -7.39 1.51
C THR A 143 -2.70 -6.28 1.05
N LEU A 144 -2.65 -5.91 -0.24
CA LEU A 144 -3.54 -4.92 -0.83
C LEU A 144 -5.00 -5.39 -0.81
N GLU A 145 -5.26 -6.67 -1.09
CA GLU A 145 -6.60 -7.24 -1.02
C GLU A 145 -7.18 -7.15 0.40
N SER A 146 -6.38 -7.50 1.42
CA SER A 146 -6.81 -7.39 2.83
C SER A 146 -7.10 -5.93 3.21
N CYS A 147 -6.22 -4.98 2.84
CA CYS A 147 -6.43 -3.55 3.08
C CYS A 147 -7.73 -3.05 2.41
N ALA A 148 -7.94 -3.39 1.14
CA ALA A 148 -9.13 -3.00 0.39
C ALA A 148 -10.40 -3.56 1.02
N ARG A 149 -10.38 -4.84 1.43
CA ARG A 149 -11.51 -5.49 2.10
C ARG A 149 -11.86 -4.81 3.42
N THR A 150 -10.86 -4.48 4.25
CA THR A 150 -11.08 -3.77 5.51
C THR A 150 -11.73 -2.40 5.30
N LEU A 151 -11.37 -1.67 4.23
CA LEU A 151 -12.02 -0.40 3.89
C LEU A 151 -13.42 -0.59 3.31
N GLN A 152 -13.64 -1.63 2.50
CA GLN A 152 -14.98 -1.96 1.97
C GLN A 152 -15.97 -2.28 3.09
N GLU A 153 -15.53 -3.00 4.12
CA GLU A 153 -16.35 -3.28 5.31
C GLU A 153 -16.72 -2.01 6.10
N ARG A 154 -16.06 -0.89 5.84
CA ARG A 154 -16.39 0.45 6.37
C ARG A 154 -17.18 1.32 5.41
N GLY A 155 -17.60 0.78 4.27
CA GLY A 155 -18.45 1.47 3.30
C GLY A 155 -17.71 2.16 2.15
N PHE A 156 -16.37 2.13 2.11
CA PHE A 156 -15.64 2.67 0.97
C PHE A 156 -15.85 1.81 -0.29
N SER A 157 -16.46 2.40 -1.31
CA SER A 157 -16.90 1.68 -2.51
C SER A 157 -15.95 1.87 -3.71
N ARG A 158 -15.26 3.02 -3.78
CA ARG A 158 -14.35 3.44 -4.86
C ARG A 158 -12.90 3.28 -4.42
N ILE A 159 -12.36 2.06 -4.57
CA ILE A 159 -10.99 1.75 -4.12
C ILE A 159 -10.15 1.30 -5.31
N SER A 160 -9.02 1.97 -5.49
CA SER A 160 -7.96 1.64 -6.42
C SER A 160 -6.68 1.31 -5.68
N ILE A 161 -5.74 0.65 -6.35
CA ILE A 161 -4.45 0.26 -5.79
C ILE A 161 -3.29 0.72 -6.66
N ALA A 162 -2.21 1.18 -6.03
CA ALA A 162 -0.96 1.49 -6.71
C ALA A 162 0.24 0.95 -5.94
N ALA A 163 1.30 0.60 -6.65
CA ALA A 163 2.57 0.26 -6.03
C ALA A 163 3.77 0.72 -6.86
N LEU A 164 4.93 0.85 -6.22
CA LEU A 164 6.16 1.16 -6.96
C LEU A 164 6.61 -0.01 -7.84
N ALA A 165 6.39 -1.26 -7.42
CA ALA A 165 6.76 -2.41 -8.21
C ALA A 165 5.81 -3.60 -8.03
N TRP A 166 5.72 -4.46 -9.05
CA TRP A 166 5.11 -5.78 -8.97
C TRP A 166 6.12 -6.87 -9.37
N THR A 167 6.11 -8.00 -8.67
CA THR A 167 6.94 -9.19 -8.96
C THR A 167 6.10 -10.45 -9.07
N SER A 168 6.37 -11.27 -10.09
CA SER A 168 5.87 -12.63 -10.28
C SER A 168 6.85 -13.70 -9.77
#